data_AF-A0A1Y4LQZ1-F1
#
_entry.id   AF-A0A1Y4LQZ1-F1
#
_cell.length_a   1.000
_cell.length_b   1.000
_cell.length_c   1.000
_cell.angle_alpha   90.00
_cell.angle_beta   90.00
_cell.angle_gamma   90.00
#
_symmetry.space_group_name_H-M   'P 1'
#
loop_
_entity.id
_entity.type
_entity.pdbx_description
1 polymer ?
#
loop_
_entity_poly.entity_id
_entity_poly.type
_entity_poly.pdbx_seq_one_letter_code
_entity_poly.pdbx_strand_id
1 'polypeptide(L)'
;MPLYCGVNGVKHKIAGLYTGVGGVRKEITEMWTAEGGVKKLVYQAVKGTPIENLPVGSVVKFNENGVPTDYIIVHKGKPSSIYSETCDGVWVLRRYIKAKSIFDDSLNMYSSSNVHYLCKTGFYDLIEESQRSVIKTVKIPHKFGTGQYGSYETGEDGLSTQAFLLSAAEVGFTSFETGIPDYNNDGATLEFLRDSANRTALTSESGFSGIWWTRTPTITTDEAIACKTTGTVGLYAVSAQEYVRPAMIIDYTALVMDDGTITPQGEV
;
A
#
# COMPACT_ATOMS: atom_id res chain seq x y z
N MET A 1 -26.77 7.57 3.99
CA MET A 1 -26.99 9.01 4.28
C MET A 1 -26.40 9.31 5.65
N PRO A 2 -25.46 10.25 5.79
CA PRO A 2 -24.91 10.62 7.10
C PRO A 2 -26.01 11.24 7.98
N LEU A 3 -26.14 10.74 9.20
CA LEU A 3 -27.08 11.24 10.20
C LEU A 3 -26.38 12.30 11.04
N TYR A 4 -27.11 13.35 11.43
CA TYR A 4 -26.55 14.43 12.25
C TYR A 4 -27.45 14.72 13.45
N CYS A 5 -26.84 15.08 14.58
CA CYS A 5 -27.55 15.62 15.72
C CYS A 5 -27.16 17.09 15.94
N GLY A 6 -28.11 17.88 16.43
CA GLY A 6 -27.86 19.24 16.89
C GLY A 6 -27.55 19.22 18.38
N VAL A 7 -26.38 19.71 18.78
CA VAL A 7 -26.04 19.94 20.19
C VAL A 7 -25.66 21.40 20.34
N ASN A 8 -26.38 22.14 21.18
CA ASN A 8 -26.16 23.57 21.40
C ASN A 8 -26.14 24.42 20.11
N GLY A 9 -27.00 24.08 19.14
CA GLY A 9 -27.07 24.76 17.84
C GLY A 9 -25.97 24.39 16.84
N VAL A 10 -25.05 23.49 17.20
CA VAL A 10 -24.00 22.99 16.32
C VAL A 10 -24.40 21.64 15.74
N LYS A 11 -24.16 21.45 14.45
CA LYS A 11 -24.43 20.20 13.73
C LYS A 11 -23.24 19.24 13.94
N HIS A 12 -23.50 18.08 14.54
CA HIS A 12 -22.53 17.01 14.75
C HIS A 12 -22.90 15.78 13.93
N LYS A 13 -21.92 15.15 13.27
CA LYS A 13 -22.11 13.89 12.57
C LYS A 13 -22.27 12.77 13.61
N ILE A 14 -23.27 11.90 13.43
CA ILE A 14 -23.48 10.72 14.28
C ILE A 14 -22.59 9.59 13.76
N ALA A 15 -21.65 9.15 14.60
CA ALA A 15 -20.69 8.09 14.25
C ALA A 15 -21.28 6.66 14.29
N GLY A 16 -22.41 6.47 14.98
CA GLY A 16 -23.07 5.18 15.07
C GLY A 16 -24.37 5.23 15.86
N LEU A 17 -25.27 4.31 15.56
CA LEU A 17 -26.52 4.13 16.29
C LEU A 17 -26.50 2.80 17.03
N TYR A 18 -26.94 2.78 18.28
CA TYR A 18 -26.90 1.60 19.13
C TYR A 18 -28.24 1.38 19.82
N THR A 19 -28.61 0.13 20.03
CA THR A 19 -29.76 -0.31 20.82
C THR A 19 -29.31 -1.21 21.97
N GLY A 20 -30.03 -1.16 23.08
CA GLY A 20 -29.83 -2.05 24.22
C GLY A 20 -30.88 -3.15 24.20
N VAL A 21 -30.58 -4.30 23.62
CA VAL A 21 -31.49 -5.47 23.62
C VAL A 21 -30.94 -6.50 24.59
N GLY A 22 -31.67 -6.78 25.67
CA GLY A 22 -31.26 -7.75 26.69
C GLY A 22 -30.06 -7.30 27.53
N GLY A 23 -29.89 -5.99 27.76
CA GLY A 23 -28.75 -5.44 28.50
C GLY A 23 -27.43 -5.39 27.72
N VAL A 24 -27.44 -5.82 26.45
CA VAL A 24 -26.26 -5.80 25.57
C VAL A 24 -26.39 -4.65 24.56
N ARG A 25 -25.32 -3.86 24.44
CA ARG A 25 -25.17 -2.85 23.39
C ARG A 25 -25.03 -3.55 22.03
N LYS A 26 -25.94 -3.28 21.11
CA LYS A 26 -25.90 -3.76 19.72
C LYS A 26 -25.96 -2.58 18.77
N GLU A 27 -25.13 -2.59 17.75
CA GLU A 27 -25.19 -1.57 16.70
C GLU A 27 -26.45 -1.76 15.85
N ILE A 28 -27.14 -0.65 15.57
CA ILE A 28 -28.20 -0.59 14.58
C ILE A 28 -27.50 -0.48 13.23
N THR A 29 -27.69 -1.46 12.35
CA THR A 29 -27.04 -1.44 11.02
C THR A 29 -27.91 -0.78 9.95
N GLU A 30 -29.22 -0.74 10.17
CA GLU A 30 -30.18 -0.06 9.32
C GLU A 30 -31.33 0.48 10.19
N MET A 31 -31.85 1.63 9.84
CA MET A 31 -33.07 2.20 10.41
C MET A 31 -33.97 2.62 9.27
N TRP A 32 -35.24 2.23 9.38
CA TRP A 32 -36.27 2.49 8.39
C TRP A 32 -37.41 3.27 9.04
N THR A 33 -38.01 4.20 8.30
CA THR A 33 -39.24 4.89 8.68
C THR A 33 -40.35 4.57 7.69
N ALA A 34 -41.60 4.82 8.08
CA ALA A 34 -42.75 4.79 7.19
C ALA A 34 -43.25 6.23 6.97
N GLU A 35 -43.30 6.66 5.71
CA GLU A 35 -43.84 7.97 5.31
C GLU A 35 -44.91 7.70 4.24
N GLY A 36 -46.18 7.97 4.55
CA GLY A 36 -47.30 7.71 3.63
C GLY A 36 -47.50 6.23 3.25
N GLY A 37 -47.13 5.28 4.13
CA GLY A 37 -47.21 3.84 3.86
C GLY A 37 -46.04 3.28 3.04
N VAL A 38 -45.06 4.12 2.66
CA VAL A 38 -43.84 3.70 1.96
C VAL A 38 -42.70 3.55 2.96
N LYS A 39 -42.00 2.42 2.90
CA LYS A 39 -40.78 2.15 3.67
C LYS A 39 -39.63 2.99 3.11
N LYS A 40 -39.00 3.81 3.95
CA LYS A 40 -37.89 4.71 3.58
C LYS A 40 -36.69 4.46 4.50
N LEU A 41 -35.53 4.21 3.90
CA LEU A 41 -34.27 4.05 4.63
C LEU A 41 -33.84 5.41 5.17
N VAL A 42 -33.67 5.52 6.49
CA VAL A 42 -33.27 6.78 7.15
C VAL A 42 -31.88 6.71 7.74
N TYR A 43 -31.37 5.50 7.99
CA TYR A 43 -29.99 5.28 8.36
C TYR A 43 -29.54 3.91 7.88
N GLN A 44 -28.30 3.85 7.44
CA GLN A 44 -27.58 2.62 7.19
C GLN A 44 -26.20 2.85 7.75
N ALA A 45 -25.78 1.97 8.67
CA ALA A 45 -24.41 1.94 9.11
C ALA A 45 -23.56 1.70 7.87
N VAL A 46 -22.54 2.52 7.71
CA VAL A 46 -21.49 2.25 6.74
C VAL A 46 -20.85 0.93 7.17
N LYS A 47 -21.09 -0.13 6.41
CA LYS A 47 -20.46 -1.42 6.63
C LYS A 47 -19.20 -1.46 5.79
N GLY A 48 -18.10 -1.06 6.40
CA GLY A 48 -16.81 -1.40 5.83
C GLY A 48 -16.51 -2.88 6.09
N THR A 49 -15.96 -3.58 5.10
CA THR A 49 -15.40 -4.92 5.28
C THR A 49 -14.00 -4.77 5.86
N PRO A 50 -13.64 -5.42 6.97
CA PRO A 50 -12.26 -5.41 7.46
C PRO A 50 -11.30 -5.82 6.35
N ILE A 51 -10.24 -5.05 6.15
CA ILE A 51 -9.30 -5.26 5.04
C ILE A 51 -8.64 -6.66 5.12
N GLU A 52 -8.50 -7.19 6.33
CA GLU A 52 -8.03 -8.55 6.59
C GLU A 52 -8.89 -9.65 5.93
N ASN A 53 -10.17 -9.37 5.65
CA ASN A 53 -11.09 -10.32 5.05
C ASN A 53 -11.10 -10.27 3.51
N LEU A 54 -10.52 -9.23 2.91
CA LEU A 54 -10.46 -9.11 1.45
C LEU A 54 -9.32 -9.98 0.88
N PRO A 55 -9.55 -10.80 -0.16
CA PRO A 55 -8.51 -11.66 -0.69
C PRO A 55 -7.34 -10.89 -1.29
N VAL A 56 -6.17 -11.54 -1.37
CA VAL A 56 -5.06 -11.04 -2.17
C VAL A 56 -5.51 -10.91 -3.63
N GLY A 57 -5.17 -9.78 -4.27
CA GLY A 57 -5.64 -9.37 -5.58
C GLY A 57 -6.86 -8.44 -5.57
N SER A 58 -7.52 -8.24 -4.42
CA SER A 58 -8.58 -7.24 -4.30
C SER A 58 -8.06 -5.82 -4.53
N VAL A 59 -8.89 -4.99 -5.17
CA VAL A 59 -8.63 -3.56 -5.35
C VAL A 59 -9.27 -2.77 -4.22
N VAL A 60 -8.48 -1.89 -3.63
CA VAL A 60 -8.85 -0.95 -2.57
C VAL A 60 -8.41 0.46 -2.98
N LYS A 61 -8.94 1.50 -2.35
CA LYS A 61 -8.72 2.89 -2.77
C LYS A 61 -8.21 3.77 -1.65
N PHE A 62 -7.15 4.50 -1.96
CA PHE A 62 -6.74 5.70 -1.23
C PHE A 62 -7.12 6.93 -2.03
N ASN A 63 -7.52 8.00 -1.35
CA ASN A 63 -7.72 9.31 -1.93
C ASN A 63 -6.37 10.02 -1.97
N GLU A 64 -5.78 10.12 -3.16
CA GLU A 64 -4.57 10.91 -3.39
C GLU A 64 -4.99 12.32 -3.81
N ASN A 65 -4.85 13.30 -2.91
CA ASN A 65 -5.25 14.70 -3.11
C ASN A 65 -6.71 14.83 -3.59
N GLY A 66 -7.63 14.13 -2.92
CA GLY A 66 -9.05 14.08 -3.25
C GLY A 66 -9.41 13.24 -4.47
N VAL A 67 -8.45 12.50 -5.07
CA VAL A 67 -8.69 11.60 -6.21
C VAL A 67 -8.63 10.15 -5.75
N PRO A 68 -9.75 9.40 -5.81
CA PRO A 68 -9.75 7.97 -5.53
C PRO A 68 -8.79 7.23 -6.47
N THR A 69 -7.81 6.55 -5.88
CA THR A 69 -6.72 5.88 -6.59
C THR A 69 -6.66 4.42 -6.18
N ASP A 70 -6.61 3.55 -7.18
CA ASP A 70 -6.58 2.10 -6.99
C ASP A 70 -5.23 1.59 -6.48
N TYR A 71 -5.31 0.74 -5.46
CA TYR A 71 -4.24 -0.08 -4.91
C TYR A 71 -4.69 -1.54 -4.91
N ILE A 72 -3.75 -2.47 -5.05
CA ILE A 72 -4.00 -3.91 -5.05
C ILE A 72 -3.46 -4.49 -3.75
N ILE A 73 -4.24 -5.32 -3.06
CA ILE A 73 -3.74 -6.14 -1.95
C ILE A 73 -2.79 -7.19 -2.52
N VAL A 74 -1.51 -7.12 -2.18
CA VAL A 74 -0.47 -8.00 -2.76
C VAL A 74 0.00 -9.10 -1.81
N HIS A 75 -0.21 -8.93 -0.51
CA HIS A 75 0.16 -9.92 0.51
C HIS A 75 -0.54 -9.63 1.83
N LYS A 76 -0.60 -10.62 2.72
CA LYS A 76 -1.04 -10.49 4.11
C LYS A 76 -0.05 -11.17 5.02
N GLY A 77 0.18 -10.60 6.19
CA GLY A 77 1.14 -11.12 7.13
C GLY A 77 2.56 -10.62 6.86
N LYS A 78 3.49 -11.19 7.61
CA LYS A 78 4.92 -11.06 7.35
C LYS A 78 5.32 -11.99 6.20
N PRO A 79 6.01 -11.48 5.15
CA PRO A 79 6.44 -12.34 4.04
C PRO A 79 7.45 -13.43 4.46
N SER A 80 8.30 -13.16 5.45
CA SER A 80 9.22 -14.13 6.04
C SER A 80 9.78 -13.64 7.40
N SER A 81 10.69 -14.40 8.00
CA SER A 81 11.32 -14.08 9.29
C SER A 81 12.30 -12.90 9.26
N ILE A 82 12.75 -12.45 8.08
CA ILE A 82 13.70 -11.32 7.97
C ILE A 82 13.00 -9.96 8.16
N TYR A 83 11.69 -9.93 8.21
CA TYR A 83 10.91 -8.71 8.41
C TYR A 83 10.73 -8.43 9.92
N SER A 84 10.72 -7.15 10.30
CA SER A 84 10.25 -6.72 11.64
C SER A 84 8.79 -7.14 11.86
N GLU A 85 8.38 -7.29 13.12
CA GLU A 85 6.96 -7.48 13.48
C GLU A 85 6.08 -6.31 13.01
N THR A 86 6.67 -5.12 12.83
CA THR A 86 5.96 -3.97 12.26
C THR A 86 5.43 -4.22 10.84
N CYS A 87 6.02 -5.16 10.11
CA CYS A 87 5.60 -5.54 8.75
C CYS A 87 4.45 -6.55 8.70
N ASP A 88 3.95 -7.02 9.85
CA ASP A 88 2.74 -7.85 9.90
C ASP A 88 1.51 -7.00 9.63
N GLY A 89 0.90 -7.15 8.45
CA GLY A 89 -0.25 -6.35 8.03
C GLY A 89 -0.73 -6.71 6.63
N VAL A 90 -1.59 -5.87 6.07
CA VAL A 90 -2.06 -6.02 4.68
C VAL A 90 -1.21 -5.18 3.76
N TRP A 91 -0.44 -5.82 2.90
CA TRP A 91 0.42 -5.15 1.94
C TRP A 91 -0.39 -4.71 0.73
N VAL A 92 -0.26 -3.45 0.36
CA VAL A 92 -0.91 -2.86 -0.81
C VAL A 92 0.11 -2.26 -1.76
N LEU A 93 -0.13 -2.40 -3.06
CA LEU A 93 0.72 -1.86 -4.13
C LEU A 93 -0.11 -0.96 -5.03
N ARG A 94 0.38 0.25 -5.34
CA ARG A 94 -0.32 1.16 -6.24
C ARG A 94 -0.55 0.48 -7.59
N ARG A 95 -1.81 0.45 -8.04
CA ARG A 95 -2.21 -0.32 -9.23
C ARG A 95 -1.57 0.23 -10.49
N TYR A 96 -1.71 1.54 -10.68
CA TYR A 96 -1.20 2.25 -11.84
C TYR A 96 0.08 3.01 -11.50
N ILE A 97 0.95 3.20 -12.47
CA ILE A 97 2.18 3.98 -12.36
C ILE A 97 2.00 5.35 -13.01
N LYS A 98 2.37 6.44 -12.33
CA LYS A 98 2.10 7.81 -12.82
C LYS A 98 3.31 8.71 -12.78
N ALA A 99 4.00 8.78 -11.65
CA ALA A 99 5.19 9.61 -11.51
C ALA A 99 6.43 8.84 -11.96
N LYS A 100 7.31 9.54 -12.65
CA LYS A 100 8.67 9.05 -12.95
C LYS A 100 9.69 9.78 -12.09
N SER A 101 10.74 9.08 -11.73
CA SER A 101 11.91 9.64 -11.07
C SER A 101 13.15 8.93 -11.58
N ILE A 102 14.29 9.63 -11.53
CA ILE A 102 15.56 8.93 -11.44
C ILE A 102 15.64 8.20 -10.11
N PHE A 103 16.31 7.06 -10.06
CA PHE A 103 16.58 6.38 -8.79
C PHE A 103 17.39 7.32 -7.89
N ASP A 104 18.53 7.79 -8.41
CA ASP A 104 19.45 8.73 -7.78
C ASP A 104 20.35 9.35 -8.86
N ASP A 105 21.11 10.40 -8.53
CA ASP A 105 22.06 11.00 -9.47
C ASP A 105 23.26 10.10 -9.78
N SER A 106 23.71 9.27 -8.83
CA SER A 106 24.94 8.50 -8.99
C SER A 106 25.02 7.17 -8.25
N LEU A 107 24.21 6.96 -7.21
CA LEU A 107 24.33 5.79 -6.35
C LEU A 107 23.01 5.03 -6.19
N ASN A 108 23.06 3.71 -6.27
CA ASN A 108 21.91 2.83 -6.03
C ASN A 108 21.60 2.61 -4.53
N MET A 109 21.80 3.63 -3.69
CA MET A 109 21.50 3.56 -2.26
C MET A 109 20.05 3.93 -2.00
N TYR A 110 19.18 2.94 -1.82
CA TYR A 110 17.74 3.18 -1.70
C TYR A 110 17.37 4.12 -0.55
N SER A 111 17.96 3.95 0.65
CA SER A 111 17.57 4.70 1.85
C SER A 111 17.70 6.22 1.70
N SER A 112 18.65 6.70 0.88
CA SER A 112 18.88 8.12 0.58
C SER A 112 18.47 8.54 -0.84
N SER A 113 17.84 7.65 -1.62
CA SER A 113 17.54 7.86 -3.03
C SER A 113 16.37 8.82 -3.28
N ASN A 114 16.34 9.41 -4.50
CA ASN A 114 15.24 10.25 -4.96
C ASN A 114 13.91 9.47 -5.02
N VAL A 115 13.95 8.20 -5.40
CA VAL A 115 12.73 7.34 -5.43
C VAL A 115 12.17 7.06 -4.04
N HIS A 116 13.03 6.86 -3.03
CA HIS A 116 12.57 6.68 -1.66
C HIS A 116 11.99 7.98 -1.10
N TYR A 117 12.65 9.12 -1.37
CA TYR A 117 12.10 10.43 -1.03
C TYR A 117 10.72 10.64 -1.65
N LEU A 118 10.56 10.36 -2.96
CA LEU A 118 9.28 10.49 -3.65
C LEU A 118 8.19 9.58 -3.06
N CYS A 119 8.53 8.37 -2.59
CA CYS A 119 7.57 7.52 -1.88
C CYS A 119 7.06 8.22 -0.59
N LYS A 120 7.97 8.77 0.21
CA LYS A 120 7.66 9.36 1.52
C LYS A 120 6.99 10.72 1.46
N THR A 121 7.44 11.62 0.60
CA THR A 121 6.96 13.02 0.55
C THR A 121 6.11 13.32 -0.69
N GLY A 122 6.15 12.43 -1.69
CA GLY A 122 5.40 12.59 -2.93
C GLY A 122 4.14 11.76 -2.99
N PHE A 123 4.18 10.48 -2.61
CA PHE A 123 3.00 9.60 -2.66
C PHE A 123 2.26 9.55 -1.32
N TYR A 124 2.99 9.27 -0.24
CA TYR A 124 2.38 9.16 1.09
C TYR A 124 1.69 10.46 1.52
N ASP A 125 2.32 11.61 1.32
CA ASP A 125 1.74 12.91 1.69
C ASP A 125 0.51 13.31 0.87
N LEU A 126 0.30 12.70 -0.30
CA LEU A 126 -0.92 12.91 -1.10
C LEU A 126 -2.12 12.16 -0.52
N ILE A 127 -1.90 11.09 0.24
CA ILE A 127 -2.99 10.29 0.82
C ILE A 127 -3.73 11.12 1.85
N GLU A 128 -5.06 11.11 1.83
CA GLU A 128 -5.89 11.80 2.82
C GLU A 128 -5.48 11.45 4.27
N GLU A 129 -5.46 12.48 5.13
CA GLU A 129 -4.94 12.36 6.50
C GLU A 129 -5.63 11.28 7.32
N SER A 130 -6.95 11.17 7.22
CA SER A 130 -7.73 10.11 7.87
C SER A 130 -7.25 8.72 7.43
N GLN A 131 -6.97 8.52 6.16
CA GLN A 131 -6.49 7.24 5.63
C GLN A 131 -5.02 6.96 5.98
N ARG A 132 -4.19 8.01 6.16
CA ARG A 132 -2.81 7.82 6.62
C ARG A 132 -2.73 7.21 8.02
N SER A 133 -3.75 7.39 8.85
CA SER A 133 -3.77 6.82 10.21
C SER A 133 -3.81 5.28 10.25
N VAL A 134 -4.23 4.62 9.17
CA VAL A 134 -4.18 3.14 9.07
C VAL A 134 -2.91 2.61 8.39
N ILE A 135 -2.08 3.49 7.84
CA ILE A 135 -0.81 3.10 7.23
C ILE A 135 0.22 2.92 8.34
N LYS A 136 0.84 1.75 8.39
CA LYS A 136 1.84 1.42 9.41
C LYS A 136 3.17 2.09 9.07
N THR A 137 3.84 2.63 10.08
CA THR A 137 5.29 2.85 10.03
C THR A 137 5.97 1.51 10.26
N VAL A 138 6.70 1.03 9.26
CA VAL A 138 7.29 -0.31 9.22
C VAL A 138 8.79 -0.27 9.06
N LYS A 139 9.47 -1.36 9.43
CA LYS A 139 10.91 -1.56 9.20
C LYS A 139 11.14 -2.66 8.17
N ILE A 140 11.30 -2.27 6.91
CA ILE A 140 11.45 -3.21 5.78
C ILE A 140 12.91 -3.68 5.65
N PRO A 141 13.14 -4.93 5.21
CA PRO A 141 14.46 -5.39 4.78
C PRO A 141 14.96 -4.52 3.63
N HIS A 142 16.22 -4.12 3.70
CA HIS A 142 16.87 -3.42 2.60
C HIS A 142 18.38 -3.61 2.63
N LYS A 143 19.04 -3.39 1.49
CA LYS A 143 20.50 -3.23 1.46
C LYS A 143 20.91 -1.83 1.94
N PHE A 144 21.68 -1.78 3.02
CA PHE A 144 22.41 -0.60 3.47
C PHE A 144 23.79 -0.56 2.78
N GLY A 145 23.95 0.34 1.82
CA GLY A 145 25.15 0.45 0.98
C GLY A 145 24.82 0.55 -0.50
N THR A 146 25.82 0.31 -1.35
CA THR A 146 25.72 0.39 -2.82
C THR A 146 26.42 -0.78 -3.48
N GLY A 147 25.93 -1.17 -4.66
CA GLY A 147 26.52 -2.26 -5.43
C GLY A 147 26.69 -3.54 -4.63
N GLN A 148 27.83 -4.21 -4.80
CA GLN A 148 28.18 -5.39 -4.02
C GLN A 148 28.53 -5.09 -2.54
N TYR A 149 28.84 -3.83 -2.21
CA TYR A 149 29.30 -3.44 -0.87
C TYR A 149 28.14 -3.16 0.08
N GLY A 150 28.41 -3.20 1.39
CA GLY A 150 27.41 -3.00 2.44
C GLY A 150 26.70 -4.29 2.87
N SER A 151 25.66 -4.15 3.68
CA SER A 151 24.97 -5.27 4.35
C SER A 151 23.46 -5.17 4.19
N TYR A 152 22.76 -6.29 4.35
CA TYR A 152 21.31 -6.28 4.46
C TYR A 152 20.90 -6.00 5.90
N GLU A 153 20.09 -4.96 6.09
CA GLU A 153 19.48 -4.66 7.38
C GLU A 153 18.07 -5.26 7.40
N THR A 154 17.81 -6.06 8.41
CA THR A 154 16.61 -6.91 8.53
C THR A 154 16.04 -6.79 9.95
N GLY A 155 14.80 -7.24 10.16
CA GLY A 155 14.16 -7.18 11.47
C GLY A 155 14.10 -5.74 12.00
N GLU A 156 14.51 -5.55 13.24
CA GLU A 156 14.47 -4.25 13.92
C GLU A 156 15.48 -3.22 13.39
N ASP A 157 16.47 -3.65 12.61
CA ASP A 157 17.43 -2.77 11.93
C ASP A 157 16.91 -2.34 10.54
N GLY A 158 15.79 -2.89 10.07
CA GLY A 158 15.21 -2.56 8.77
C GLY A 158 14.88 -1.07 8.60
N LEU A 159 14.76 -0.64 7.34
CA LEU A 159 14.50 0.75 6.98
C LEU A 159 13.11 1.18 7.45
N SER A 160 13.06 2.16 8.37
CA SER A 160 11.82 2.74 8.87
C SER A 160 11.14 3.62 7.82
N THR A 161 9.93 3.26 7.38
CA THR A 161 9.17 3.99 6.36
C THR A 161 7.67 3.66 6.40
N GLN A 162 6.84 4.50 5.78
CA GLN A 162 5.39 4.30 5.63
C GLN A 162 5.01 3.93 4.19
N ALA A 163 5.80 4.38 3.21
CA ALA A 163 5.62 4.07 1.79
C ALA A 163 6.99 3.79 1.15
N PHE A 164 7.05 2.78 0.29
CA PHE A 164 8.32 2.27 -0.22
C PHE A 164 8.18 1.55 -1.57
N LEU A 165 9.29 1.35 -2.27
CA LEU A 165 9.36 0.46 -3.41
C LEU A 165 9.54 -0.99 -2.96
N LEU A 166 8.87 -1.92 -3.65
CA LEU A 166 9.11 -3.35 -3.46
C LEU A 166 10.56 -3.73 -3.82
N SER A 167 11.12 -4.73 -3.16
CA SER A 167 12.40 -5.33 -3.57
C SER A 167 12.20 -6.29 -4.75
N ALA A 168 13.28 -6.60 -5.47
CA ALA A 168 13.27 -7.60 -6.53
C ALA A 168 12.76 -8.97 -6.05
N ALA A 169 13.08 -9.35 -4.81
CA ALA A 169 12.59 -10.57 -4.18
C ALA A 169 11.06 -10.51 -3.95
N GLU A 170 10.54 -9.38 -3.47
CA GLU A 170 9.10 -9.15 -3.29
C GLU A 170 8.32 -9.18 -4.61
N VAL A 171 8.93 -8.72 -5.71
CA VAL A 171 8.36 -8.83 -7.07
C VAL A 171 8.36 -10.27 -7.60
N GLY A 172 9.15 -11.16 -6.98
CA GLY A 172 9.24 -12.56 -7.37
C GLY A 172 10.31 -12.85 -8.43
N PHE A 173 11.27 -11.94 -8.62
CA PHE A 173 12.47 -12.26 -9.39
C PHE A 173 13.35 -13.24 -8.63
N THR A 174 14.14 -14.02 -9.36
CA THR A 174 15.11 -15.00 -8.86
C THR A 174 16.53 -14.43 -8.84
N SER A 175 17.44 -15.02 -8.06
CA SER A 175 18.87 -14.64 -8.10
C SER A 175 19.49 -14.87 -9.48
N PHE A 176 18.99 -15.85 -10.23
CA PHE A 176 19.39 -16.09 -11.61
C PHE A 176 18.97 -14.96 -12.54
N GLU A 177 17.73 -14.47 -12.41
CA GLU A 177 17.22 -13.33 -13.18
C GLU A 177 17.96 -12.04 -12.82
N THR A 178 18.17 -11.76 -11.53
CA THR A 178 18.81 -10.51 -11.09
C THR A 178 20.33 -10.50 -11.20
N GLY A 179 20.96 -11.68 -11.21
CA GLY A 179 22.42 -11.81 -11.07
C GLY A 179 22.96 -11.47 -9.68
N ILE A 180 22.09 -11.36 -8.67
CA ILE A 180 22.45 -10.98 -7.30
C ILE A 180 22.35 -12.21 -6.38
N PRO A 181 23.46 -12.72 -5.82
CA PRO A 181 23.45 -13.95 -5.03
C PRO A 181 22.58 -13.89 -3.77
N ASP A 182 22.63 -12.78 -3.03
CA ASP A 182 22.09 -12.69 -1.66
C ASP A 182 20.85 -11.78 -1.53
N TYR A 183 20.17 -11.45 -2.64
CA TYR A 183 18.99 -10.56 -2.65
C TYR A 183 17.78 -11.12 -1.89
N ASN A 184 17.78 -12.40 -1.49
CA ASN A 184 16.75 -12.96 -0.61
C ASN A 184 16.79 -12.37 0.82
N ASN A 185 17.86 -11.67 1.18
CA ASN A 185 17.92 -10.87 2.41
C ASN A 185 17.28 -9.47 2.23
N ASP A 186 16.91 -9.10 1.00
CA ASP A 186 16.25 -7.84 0.64
C ASP A 186 14.70 -7.94 0.65
N GLY A 187 14.18 -9.15 0.80
CA GLY A 187 12.74 -9.41 0.90
C GLY A 187 12.36 -10.85 0.53
N ALA A 188 11.07 -11.14 0.53
CA ALA A 188 10.50 -12.41 0.08
C ALA A 188 9.29 -12.19 -0.81
N THR A 189 9.06 -13.10 -1.77
CA THR A 189 8.04 -12.95 -2.81
C THR A 189 6.64 -12.80 -2.24
N LEU A 190 5.98 -11.70 -2.61
CA LEU A 190 4.61 -11.39 -2.23
C LEU A 190 3.63 -12.27 -3.01
N GLU A 191 2.57 -12.70 -2.34
CA GLU A 191 1.64 -13.72 -2.83
C GLU A 191 1.07 -13.40 -4.22
N PHE A 192 0.62 -12.16 -4.44
CA PHE A 192 0.07 -11.72 -5.71
C PHE A 192 1.09 -11.74 -6.87
N LEU A 193 2.37 -11.50 -6.56
CA LEU A 193 3.46 -11.33 -7.54
C LEU A 193 4.20 -12.65 -7.84
N ARG A 194 3.77 -13.76 -7.21
CA ARG A 194 4.21 -15.11 -7.59
C ARG A 194 3.85 -15.44 -9.03
N ASP A 195 2.69 -14.96 -9.49
CA ASP A 195 2.35 -15.00 -10.90
C ASP A 195 3.06 -13.86 -11.65
N SER A 196 3.93 -14.21 -12.59
CA SER A 196 4.65 -13.25 -13.42
C SER A 196 3.74 -12.32 -14.22
N ALA A 197 2.50 -12.75 -14.54
CA ALA A 197 1.53 -11.91 -15.24
C ALA A 197 1.12 -10.66 -14.44
N ASN A 198 1.29 -10.69 -13.11
CA ASN A 198 0.91 -9.60 -12.21
C ASN A 198 2.02 -8.55 -11.99
N ARG A 199 3.21 -8.75 -12.55
CA ARG A 199 4.38 -7.87 -12.35
C ARG A 199 4.34 -6.61 -13.21
N THR A 200 3.66 -6.67 -14.35
CA THR A 200 3.48 -5.50 -15.24
C THR A 200 2.61 -4.43 -14.57
N ALA A 201 3.00 -3.17 -14.73
CA ALA A 201 2.24 -2.02 -14.25
C ALA A 201 1.83 -1.12 -15.43
N LEU A 202 0.56 -0.73 -15.48
CA LEU A 202 0.01 0.16 -16.49
C LEU A 202 -0.06 1.60 -15.98
N THR A 203 -0.10 2.59 -16.87
CA THR A 203 -0.28 4.00 -16.48
C THR A 203 -1.72 4.37 -16.13
N SER A 204 -2.67 3.58 -16.63
CA SER A 204 -4.12 3.69 -16.43
C SER A 204 -4.77 2.38 -16.91
N GLU A 205 -6.09 2.26 -16.78
CA GLU A 205 -6.83 1.05 -17.21
C GLU A 205 -6.63 0.71 -18.70
N SER A 206 -6.65 1.72 -19.56
CA SER A 206 -6.35 1.62 -21.00
C SER A 206 -4.91 2.03 -21.35
N GLY A 207 -4.07 2.20 -20.33
CA GLY A 207 -2.75 2.81 -20.45
C GLY A 207 -1.68 1.86 -20.98
N PHE A 208 -0.53 2.44 -21.28
CA PHE A 208 0.65 1.66 -21.64
C PHE A 208 1.29 1.09 -20.38
N SER A 209 1.96 -0.06 -20.53
CA SER A 209 2.88 -0.56 -19.52
C SER A 209 4.14 0.31 -19.46
N GLY A 210 4.67 0.52 -18.26
CA GLY A 210 5.93 1.22 -18.03
C GLY A 210 6.91 0.38 -17.22
N ILE A 211 8.20 0.69 -17.36
CA ILE A 211 9.25 0.16 -16.48
C ILE A 211 9.12 0.86 -15.13
N TRP A 212 9.23 0.11 -14.04
CA TRP A 212 9.15 0.68 -12.69
C TRP A 212 10.25 0.16 -11.76
N TRP A 213 10.76 1.06 -10.92
CA TRP A 213 11.87 0.79 -10.02
C TRP A 213 11.52 -0.21 -8.91
N THR A 214 12.46 -1.08 -8.56
CA THR A 214 12.48 -1.78 -7.26
C THR A 214 13.45 -1.09 -6.33
N ARG A 215 13.46 -1.42 -5.03
CA ARG A 215 14.48 -0.92 -4.09
C ARG A 215 15.81 -1.66 -4.15
N THR A 216 15.91 -2.74 -4.93
CA THR A 216 17.09 -3.61 -4.96
C THR A 216 18.19 -3.02 -5.85
N PRO A 217 19.39 -2.74 -5.31
CA PRO A 217 20.55 -2.35 -6.11
C PRO A 217 21.10 -3.54 -6.92
N THR A 218 21.87 -3.28 -7.98
CA THR A 218 22.68 -4.32 -8.64
C THR A 218 24.01 -4.53 -7.89
N ILE A 219 24.93 -5.30 -8.47
CA ILE A 219 26.31 -5.44 -7.97
C ILE A 219 27.21 -4.23 -8.28
N THR A 220 26.85 -3.40 -9.26
CA THR A 220 27.52 -2.12 -9.54
C THR A 220 26.86 -1.01 -8.73
N THR A 221 27.51 0.14 -8.57
CA THR A 221 26.94 1.23 -7.75
C THR A 221 25.97 2.13 -8.50
N ASP A 222 25.97 2.06 -9.82
CA ASP A 222 25.32 3.00 -10.74
C ASP A 222 24.10 2.41 -11.46
N GLU A 223 23.70 1.18 -11.15
CA GLU A 223 22.51 0.53 -11.69
C GLU A 223 21.59 0.02 -10.58
N ALA A 224 20.28 0.00 -10.84
CA ALA A 224 19.29 -0.60 -9.95
C ALA A 224 18.39 -1.58 -10.71
N ILE A 225 17.78 -2.50 -9.96
CA ILE A 225 16.82 -3.45 -10.53
C ILE A 225 15.48 -2.74 -10.74
N ALA A 226 14.91 -2.93 -11.93
CA ALA A 226 13.58 -2.50 -12.29
C ALA A 226 12.77 -3.67 -12.87
N CYS A 227 11.45 -3.55 -12.86
CA CYS A 227 10.55 -4.43 -13.56
C CYS A 227 10.20 -3.83 -14.93
N LYS A 228 10.47 -4.57 -16.01
CA LYS A 228 10.14 -4.17 -17.38
C LYS A 228 8.65 -4.23 -17.66
N THR A 229 8.26 -3.61 -18.77
CA THR A 229 6.89 -3.68 -19.33
C THR A 229 6.38 -5.11 -19.56
N THR A 230 7.28 -6.07 -19.77
CA THR A 230 6.98 -7.49 -19.93
C THR A 230 6.90 -8.27 -18.61
N GLY A 231 7.02 -7.62 -17.45
CA GLY A 231 7.05 -8.28 -16.15
C GLY A 231 8.36 -8.99 -15.82
N THR A 232 9.42 -8.75 -16.61
CA THR A 232 10.75 -9.35 -16.45
C THR A 232 11.73 -8.38 -15.79
N VAL A 233 12.81 -8.92 -15.24
CA VAL A 233 13.91 -8.14 -14.65
C VAL A 233 14.62 -7.26 -15.69
N GLY A 234 14.89 -6.01 -15.35
CA GLY A 234 15.80 -5.14 -16.09
C GLY A 234 16.76 -4.39 -15.16
N LEU A 235 17.96 -4.12 -15.67
CA LEU A 235 19.00 -3.36 -15.00
C LEU A 235 19.08 -2.01 -15.71
N TYR A 236 19.00 -0.93 -14.95
CA TYR A 236 18.97 0.42 -15.51
C TYR A 236 19.88 1.32 -14.70
N ALA A 237 20.55 2.24 -15.38
CA ALA A 237 21.33 3.29 -14.75
C ALA A 237 20.45 4.06 -13.75
N VAL A 238 20.97 4.37 -12.57
CA VAL A 238 20.23 5.08 -11.52
C VAL A 238 19.74 6.46 -11.97
N SER A 239 20.41 7.07 -12.95
CA SER A 239 20.04 8.33 -13.58
C SER A 239 18.96 8.20 -14.67
N ALA A 240 18.50 6.98 -14.99
CA ALA A 240 17.41 6.76 -15.93
C ALA A 240 16.07 7.20 -15.33
N GLN A 241 15.18 7.75 -16.14
CA GLN A 241 13.88 8.24 -15.66
C GLN A 241 12.78 7.17 -15.83
N GLU A 242 12.57 6.39 -14.78
CA GLU A 242 11.56 5.30 -14.76
C GLU A 242 10.45 5.53 -13.73
N TYR A 243 9.38 4.74 -13.81
CA TYR A 243 8.22 4.95 -12.96
C TYR A 243 8.44 4.48 -11.52
N VAL A 244 7.76 5.16 -10.59
CA VAL A 244 7.71 4.79 -9.17
C VAL A 244 6.36 4.14 -8.88
N ARG A 245 6.39 2.97 -8.25
CA ARG A 245 5.21 2.18 -7.88
C ARG A 245 5.25 1.89 -6.38
N PRO A 246 4.71 2.79 -5.54
CA PRO A 246 4.81 2.65 -4.09
C PRO A 246 3.93 1.53 -3.56
N ALA A 247 4.43 0.88 -2.53
CA ALA A 247 3.74 -0.06 -1.66
C ALA A 247 3.65 0.50 -0.24
N MET A 248 2.68 0.01 0.51
CA MET A 248 2.43 0.36 1.91
C MET A 248 1.92 -0.88 2.66
N ILE A 249 1.97 -0.84 3.98
CA ILE A 249 1.42 -1.89 4.85
C ILE A 249 0.33 -1.27 5.71
N ILE A 250 -0.87 -1.84 5.63
CA ILE A 250 -2.07 -1.34 6.28
C ILE A 250 -2.36 -2.19 7.51
N ASP A 251 -2.82 -1.53 8.57
CA ASP A 251 -3.29 -2.22 9.77
C ASP A 251 -4.54 -3.07 9.47
N TYR A 252 -4.62 -4.26 10.07
CA TYR A 252 -5.73 -5.20 9.87
C TYR A 252 -7.08 -4.62 10.30
N THR A 253 -7.08 -3.66 11.23
CA THR A 253 -8.29 -2.98 11.71
C THR A 253 -8.92 -2.06 10.68
N ALA A 254 -8.22 -1.69 9.60
CA ALA A 254 -8.76 -0.82 8.56
C ALA A 254 -10.00 -1.45 7.91
N LEU A 255 -10.96 -0.60 7.58
CA LEU A 255 -12.20 -0.99 6.94
C LEU A 255 -12.18 -0.56 5.46
N VAL A 256 -12.77 -1.37 4.59
CA VAL A 256 -12.96 -1.07 3.17
C VAL A 256 -14.44 -0.91 2.88
N MET A 257 -14.79 0.28 2.42
CA MET A 257 -16.15 0.70 2.05
C MET A 257 -16.65 -0.03 0.80
N ASP A 258 -17.96 0.00 0.55
CA ASP A 258 -18.57 -0.60 -0.64
C ASP A 258 -17.99 -0.08 -1.97
N ASP A 259 -17.49 1.17 -1.99
CA ASP A 259 -16.84 1.78 -3.16
C ASP A 259 -15.33 1.46 -3.27
N GLY A 260 -14.79 0.68 -2.33
CA GLY A 260 -13.39 0.29 -2.23
C GLY A 260 -12.53 1.22 -1.37
N THR A 261 -13.06 2.33 -0.87
CA THR A 261 -12.30 3.31 -0.08
C THR A 261 -11.87 2.74 1.26
N ILE A 262 -10.60 2.93 1.62
CA ILE A 262 -10.08 2.56 2.95
C ILE A 262 -10.46 3.63 3.98
N THR A 263 -10.86 3.22 5.18
CA THR A 263 -11.14 4.11 6.31
C THR A 263 -10.65 3.50 7.64
N PRO A 264 -10.26 4.30 8.65
CA PRO A 264 -9.97 3.80 9.99
C PRO A 264 -11.19 3.17 10.66
N GLN A 265 -10.94 2.24 11.57
CA GLN A 265 -11.99 1.72 12.44
C GLN A 265 -12.47 2.83 13.40
N GLY A 266 -13.70 3.30 13.25
CA GLY A 266 -14.32 4.29 14.13
C GLY A 266 -14.54 5.68 13.53
N GLU A 267 -14.01 5.96 12.34
CA GLU A 267 -14.43 7.10 11.51
C GLU A 267 -15.48 6.62 10.49
N VAL A 268 -16.72 6.51 10.96
CA VAL A 268 -17.91 6.25 10.13
C VAL A 268 -18.87 7.44 10.22
#